data_AF-A0AAR2IP88-F1
#
_entry.id   AF-A0AAR2IP88-F1
#
_cell.length_a   1.000
_cell.length_b   1.000
_cell.length_c   1.000
_cell.angle_alpha   90.00
_cell.angle_beta   90.00
_cell.angle_gamma   90.00
#
_symmetry.space_group_name_H-M   'P 1'
#
loop_
_entity.id
_entity.type
_entity.pdbx_description
1 polymer ?
#
loop_
_entity_poly.entity_id
_entity_poly.type
_entity_poly.pdbx_seq_one_letter_code
_entity_poly.pdbx_strand_id
1 'polypeptide(L)'
;VYIIFPKFPSVALAFTKGKVMSGKKGKQWVLLAAGSKGWTNYRHQANVCHAYQMVHCNGIPDEQVVVMMYDDVAYHKENPYPGEIINEPNGPNVYPGVLKDYTGDVCALSSCLFQ
;
A
#
# COMPACT_ATOMS: atom_id res chain seq x y z
N VAL A 1 -6.43 -3.81 -1.29
CA VAL A 1 -5.11 -3.72 -0.64
C VAL A 1 -4.89 -5.00 0.10
N TYR A 2 -3.89 -5.75 -0.30
CA TYR A 2 -3.43 -6.90 0.49
C TYR A 2 -2.40 -6.37 1.47
N ILE A 3 -2.61 -6.62 2.77
CA ILE A 3 -1.59 -6.46 3.81
C ILE A 3 -1.16 -7.87 4.14
N ILE A 4 -0.07 -8.33 3.51
CA ILE A 4 0.44 -9.67 3.73
C ILE A 4 1.48 -9.58 4.84
N PHE A 5 1.12 -10.04 6.03
CA PHE A 5 2.11 -10.35 7.07
C PHE A 5 2.85 -11.62 6.61
N PRO A 6 4.17 -11.60 6.36
CA PRO A 6 4.87 -12.79 5.96
C PRO A 6 4.97 -13.71 7.17
N LYS A 7 4.04 -14.63 7.24
CA LYS A 7 4.21 -15.88 7.96
C LYS A 7 3.64 -16.97 7.07
N PHE A 8 4.47 -17.49 6.16
CA PHE A 8 4.12 -18.78 5.55
C PHE A 8 4.16 -19.85 6.67
N PRO A 9 3.21 -20.80 6.75
CA PRO A 9 2.14 -21.12 5.81
C PRO A 9 0.71 -20.79 6.34
N SER A 10 -0.22 -20.63 5.38
CA SER A 10 -1.67 -20.44 5.52
C SER A 10 -2.13 -18.97 5.61
N VAL A 11 -2.58 -18.50 4.46
CA VAL A 11 -3.15 -17.19 4.17
C VAL A 11 -4.30 -16.87 5.13
N ALA A 12 -4.15 -15.79 5.90
CA ALA A 12 -5.24 -15.16 6.64
C ALA A 12 -5.35 -13.70 6.21
N LEU A 13 -6.45 -13.36 5.56
CA LEU A 13 -6.84 -11.99 5.26
C LEU A 13 -7.41 -11.36 6.54
N ALA A 14 -6.69 -10.46 7.19
CA ALA A 14 -7.14 -9.79 8.41
C ALA A 14 -7.36 -8.30 8.16
N PHE A 15 -8.62 -7.89 8.01
CA PHE A 15 -9.05 -6.52 8.30
C PHE A 15 -9.39 -6.47 9.80
N THR A 16 -8.47 -6.02 10.65
CA THR A 16 -8.78 -5.80 12.06
C THR A 16 -8.57 -4.34 12.41
N LYS A 17 -9.68 -3.65 12.70
CA LYS A 17 -9.72 -2.47 13.56
C LYS A 17 -9.25 -2.95 14.95
N GLY A 18 -8.00 -2.68 15.34
CA GLY A 18 -7.53 -3.07 16.67
C GLY A 18 -6.02 -3.11 16.85
N LYS A 19 -5.55 -2.21 17.74
CA LYS A 19 -4.38 -2.29 18.64
C LYS A 19 -3.31 -3.33 18.27
N VAL A 20 -2.14 -2.83 17.82
CA VAL A 20 -0.91 -3.62 17.69
C VAL A 20 -0.64 -4.32 19.04
N MET A 21 -0.74 -5.65 19.03
CA MET A 21 -0.48 -6.50 20.19
C MET A 21 1.02 -6.45 20.51
N SER A 22 1.37 -5.67 21.52
CA SER A 22 2.69 -5.71 22.18
C SER A 22 2.92 -7.11 22.76
N GLY A 23 3.72 -7.93 22.09
CA GLY A 23 4.00 -9.29 22.59
C GLY A 23 5.03 -10.15 21.86
N LYS A 24 5.68 -9.70 20.77
CA LYS A 24 6.79 -10.45 20.14
C LYS A 24 7.92 -9.51 19.70
N LYS A 25 9.13 -9.74 20.22
CA LYS A 25 10.39 -9.07 19.82
C LYS A 25 10.88 -9.60 18.46
N GLY A 26 10.07 -9.45 17.40
CA GLY A 26 10.44 -9.82 16.03
C GLY A 26 10.18 -8.67 15.07
N LYS A 27 10.98 -8.55 14.01
CA LYS A 27 10.76 -7.56 12.93
C LYS A 27 9.39 -7.83 12.28
N GLN A 28 8.57 -6.79 12.12
CA GLN A 28 7.24 -6.89 11.51
C GLN A 28 7.32 -6.36 10.09
N TRP A 29 7.17 -7.24 9.11
CA TRP A 29 7.21 -6.87 7.71
C TRP A 29 5.79 -6.66 7.17
N VAL A 30 5.65 -5.67 6.31
CA VAL A 30 4.37 -5.30 5.69
C VAL A 30 4.57 -5.22 4.19
N LEU A 31 3.71 -5.92 3.45
CA LEU A 31 3.62 -5.80 2.01
C LEU A 31 2.28 -5.17 1.64
N LEU A 32 2.33 -4.06 0.91
CA LEU A 32 1.18 -3.32 0.40
C LEU A 32 1.13 -3.43 -1.12
N ALA A 33 0.04 -3.96 -1.67
CA ALA A 33 -0.09 -4.15 -3.11
C ALA A 33 -1.42 -3.63 -3.70
N ALA A 34 -1.31 -2.91 -4.82
CA ALA A 34 -2.40 -2.52 -5.72
C ALA A 34 -2.29 -3.29 -7.04
N GLY A 35 -3.15 -4.29 -7.22
CA GLY A 35 -3.12 -5.18 -8.39
C GLY A 35 -3.74 -4.63 -9.68
N SER A 36 -3.97 -3.32 -9.79
CA SER A 36 -4.65 -2.71 -10.94
C SER A 36 -4.14 -1.31 -11.24
N LYS A 37 -4.22 -0.93 -12.50
CA LYS A 37 -3.83 0.38 -13.02
C LYS A 37 -5.02 1.17 -13.58
N GLY A 38 -4.78 2.44 -13.89
CA GLY A 38 -5.71 3.35 -14.54
C GLY A 38 -6.58 4.15 -13.57
N TRP A 39 -7.08 5.28 -14.08
CA TRP A 39 -7.89 6.24 -13.32
C TRP A 39 -9.18 5.64 -12.74
N THR A 40 -9.84 4.74 -13.47
CA THR A 40 -11.04 4.03 -12.97
C THR A 40 -10.76 3.15 -11.74
N ASN A 41 -9.48 2.81 -11.50
CA ASN A 41 -9.01 2.05 -10.36
C ASN A 41 -8.28 2.91 -9.32
N TYR A 42 -8.47 4.23 -9.34
CA TYR A 42 -7.94 5.19 -8.36
C TYR A 42 -8.00 4.66 -6.92
N ARG A 43 -9.16 4.13 -6.52
CA ARG A 43 -9.42 3.60 -5.17
C ARG A 43 -8.43 2.53 -4.73
N HIS A 44 -7.86 1.75 -5.63
CA HIS A 44 -6.93 0.68 -5.26
C HIS A 44 -5.57 1.24 -4.85
N GLN A 45 -5.08 2.28 -5.54
CA GLN A 45 -3.83 2.96 -5.19
C GLN A 45 -4.02 3.92 -4.02
N ALA A 46 -5.17 4.62 -3.94
CA ALA A 46 -5.51 5.46 -2.80
C ALA A 46 -5.55 4.66 -1.48
N ASN A 47 -6.11 3.46 -1.50
CA ASN A 47 -6.09 2.59 -0.33
C ASN A 47 -4.67 2.09 0.03
N VAL A 48 -3.79 1.83 -0.95
CA VAL A 48 -2.39 1.45 -0.66
C VAL A 48 -1.65 2.61 0.00
N CYS A 49 -1.78 3.81 -0.56
CA CYS A 49 -1.19 5.02 -0.01
C CYS A 49 -1.71 5.28 1.42
N HIS A 50 -3.02 5.16 1.64
CA HIS A 50 -3.61 5.30 2.98
C HIS A 50 -3.09 4.24 3.96
N ALA A 51 -3.00 2.98 3.53
CA ALA A 51 -2.43 1.91 4.35
C ALA A 51 -0.96 2.16 4.69
N TYR A 52 -0.17 2.72 3.77
CA TYR A 52 1.22 3.12 4.01
C TYR A 52 1.30 4.18 5.12
N GLN A 53 0.48 5.23 5.05
CA GLN A 53 0.43 6.26 6.09
C GLN A 53 0.06 5.64 7.45
N MET A 54 -0.90 4.71 7.49
CA MET A 54 -1.23 4.00 8.72
C MET A 54 -0.05 3.17 9.26
N VAL A 55 0.66 2.44 8.40
CA VAL A 55 1.81 1.61 8.77
C VAL A 55 2.93 2.47 9.34
N HIS A 56 3.24 3.59 8.68
CA HIS A 56 4.25 4.55 9.12
C HIS A 56 3.85 5.21 10.46
N CYS A 57 2.59 5.63 10.61
CA CYS A 57 2.05 6.15 11.89
C CYS A 57 2.09 5.12 13.04
N ASN A 58 2.05 3.82 12.74
CA ASN A 58 2.18 2.75 13.74
C ASN A 58 3.65 2.43 14.11
N GLY A 59 4.63 3.15 13.56
CA GLY A 59 6.04 3.01 13.90
C GLY A 59 6.74 1.82 13.25
N ILE A 60 6.18 1.29 12.16
CA ILE A 60 6.88 0.29 11.32
C ILE A 60 7.85 1.07 10.42
N PRO A 61 9.16 0.78 10.48
CA PRO A 61 10.14 1.49 9.67
C PRO A 61 9.98 1.14 8.19
N ASP A 62 10.24 2.11 7.31
CA ASP A 62 10.12 1.97 5.85
C ASP A 62 10.94 0.78 5.31
N GLU A 63 12.07 0.44 5.95
CA GLU A 63 12.89 -0.74 5.63
C GLU A 63 12.13 -2.08 5.76
N GLN A 64 11.03 -2.11 6.52
CA GLN A 64 10.18 -3.29 6.73
C GLN A 64 8.89 -3.23 5.92
N VAL A 65 8.73 -2.21 5.06
CA VAL A 65 7.55 -2.01 4.23
C VAL A 65 7.95 -2.17 2.78
N VAL A 66 7.17 -2.96 2.04
CA VAL A 66 7.30 -3.08 0.59
C VAL A 66 6.00 -2.60 -0.04
N VAL A 67 6.09 -1.65 -0.97
CA VAL A 67 4.95 -1.08 -1.68
C VAL A 67 5.01 -1.43 -3.16
N MET A 68 3.94 -2.08 -3.63
CA MET A 68 3.72 -2.44 -5.03
C MET A 68 2.48 -1.69 -5.54
N MET A 69 2.67 -0.70 -6.40
CA MET A 69 1.57 0.04 -7.02
C MET A 69 1.99 0.60 -8.38
N TYR A 70 1.07 0.71 -9.33
CA TYR A 70 1.43 1.18 -10.67
C TYR A 70 1.92 2.62 -10.74
N ASP A 71 1.54 3.47 -9.78
CA ASP A 71 1.95 4.88 -9.69
C ASP A 71 1.50 5.75 -10.88
N ASP A 72 0.40 5.37 -11.54
CA ASP A 72 -0.15 6.05 -12.72
C ASP A 72 -1.33 6.99 -12.39
N VAL A 73 -1.68 7.13 -11.10
CA VAL A 73 -2.85 7.88 -10.65
C VAL A 73 -2.53 9.32 -10.21
N ALA A 74 -1.41 9.54 -9.49
CA ALA A 74 -1.09 10.85 -8.91
C ALA A 74 -0.99 11.96 -9.96
N TYR A 75 -0.40 11.66 -11.13
CA TYR A 75 -0.21 12.60 -12.23
C TYR A 75 -1.09 12.28 -13.45
N HIS A 76 -2.18 11.54 -13.24
CA HIS A 76 -3.10 11.24 -14.33
C HIS A 76 -3.75 12.52 -14.88
N LYS A 77 -4.02 12.59 -16.18
CA LYS A 77 -4.64 13.77 -16.82
C LYS A 77 -6.03 14.10 -16.29
N GLU A 78 -6.72 13.08 -15.79
CA GLU A 78 -8.05 13.21 -15.18
C GLU A 78 -7.99 13.57 -13.70
N ASN A 79 -6.79 13.65 -13.10
CA ASN A 79 -6.63 14.09 -11.72
C ASN A 79 -6.74 15.61 -11.63
N PRO A 80 -7.78 16.15 -10.96
CA PRO A 80 -7.91 17.60 -10.76
C PRO A 80 -6.82 18.17 -9.85
N TYR A 81 -6.17 17.32 -9.05
CA TYR A 81 -5.10 17.71 -8.12
C TYR A 81 -3.82 16.91 -8.43
N PRO A 82 -3.02 17.33 -9.44
CA PRO A 82 -1.81 16.62 -9.82
C PRO A 82 -0.81 16.49 -8.65
N GLY A 83 -0.34 15.27 -8.40
CA GLY A 83 0.52 14.95 -7.26
C GLY A 83 -0.23 14.67 -5.96
N GLU A 84 -1.57 14.68 -5.98
CA GLU A 84 -2.39 14.36 -4.82
C GLU A 84 -3.21 13.08 -5.03
N ILE A 85 -3.19 12.21 -4.02
CA ILE A 85 -4.08 11.06 -3.92
C ILE A 85 -4.85 11.17 -2.61
N ILE A 86 -6.17 11.13 -2.67
CA ILE A 86 -7.08 11.35 -1.55
C ILE A 86 -7.97 10.10 -1.41
N ASN A 87 -7.95 9.44 -0.24
CA ASN A 87 -8.70 8.19 -0.05
C ASN A 87 -10.15 8.38 0.44
N GLU A 88 -10.51 9.58 0.89
CA GLU A 88 -11.85 9.92 1.40
C GLU A 88 -12.25 11.34 0.98
N PRO A 89 -13.54 11.66 0.80
CA PRO A 89 -13.95 13.01 0.41
C PRO A 89 -13.43 14.06 1.40
N ASN A 90 -12.72 15.08 0.90
CA ASN A 90 -12.03 16.11 1.70
C ASN A 90 -10.97 15.57 2.67
N GLY A 91 -10.45 14.37 2.41
CA GLY A 91 -9.37 13.77 3.17
C GLY A 91 -8.01 14.39 2.86
N PRO A 92 -6.98 14.09 3.67
CA PRO A 92 -5.62 14.53 3.41
C PRO A 92 -5.03 13.82 2.18
N ASN A 93 -4.00 14.44 1.59
CA ASN A 93 -3.19 13.80 0.57
C ASN A 93 -2.39 12.63 1.20
N VAL A 94 -2.65 11.40 0.75
CA VAL A 94 -2.00 10.18 1.24
C VAL A 94 -0.79 9.76 0.39
N TYR A 95 -0.53 10.44 -0.73
CA TYR A 95 0.55 10.13 -1.67
C TYR A 95 1.99 10.49 -1.19
N PRO A 96 2.22 11.61 -0.49
CA PRO A 96 3.57 12.02 -0.10
C PRO A 96 4.23 10.98 0.82
N GLY A 97 5.51 10.70 0.55
CA GLY A 97 6.31 9.77 1.35
C GLY A 97 6.03 8.29 1.12
N VAL A 98 5.06 7.92 0.27
CA VAL A 98 4.79 6.52 -0.07
C VAL A 98 5.96 5.93 -0.86
N LEU A 99 6.47 4.79 -0.40
CA LEU A 99 7.52 4.03 -1.09
C LEU A 99 7.06 3.57 -2.48
N LYS A 100 8.03 3.45 -3.38
CA LYS A 100 7.83 3.08 -4.79
C LYS A 100 8.73 1.90 -5.16
N ASP A 101 8.67 0.82 -4.37
CA ASP A 101 9.58 -0.32 -4.55
C ASP A 101 9.32 -1.05 -5.87
N TYR A 102 8.05 -1.22 -6.22
CA TYR A 102 7.65 -1.83 -7.49
C TYR A 102 6.53 -1.03 -8.15
N THR A 103 6.84 -0.39 -9.27
CA THR A 103 5.92 0.44 -10.05
C THR A 103 5.81 0.01 -11.51
N GLY A 104 4.81 0.54 -12.23
CA GLY A 104 4.58 0.22 -13.63
C GLY A 104 4.41 -1.28 -13.90
N ASP A 105 4.94 -1.75 -15.03
CA ASP A 105 4.80 -3.14 -15.45
C ASP A 105 5.55 -4.13 -14.53
N VAL A 106 6.50 -3.66 -13.72
CA VAL A 106 7.15 -4.48 -12.70
C VAL A 106 6.14 -4.91 -11.61
N CYS A 107 5.15 -4.06 -11.31
CA CYS A 107 4.03 -4.42 -10.43
C CYS A 107 3.10 -5.47 -11.05
N ALA A 108 3.08 -5.63 -12.37
CA ALA A 108 2.34 -6.70 -13.05
C ALA A 108 3.09 -8.04 -12.97
N LEU A 109 4.42 -7.96 -13.15
CA LEU A 109 5.34 -9.10 -13.12
C LEU A 109 5.56 -9.65 -11.71
N SER A 110 5.25 -8.90 -10.66
CA SER A 110 5.32 -9.36 -9.27
C SER A 110 4.34 -10.50 -8.95
N SER A 111 3.42 -10.83 -9.87
CA SER A 111 2.71 -12.11 -9.85
C SER A 111 3.66 -13.33 -9.77
N CYS A 112 4.89 -13.23 -10.28
CA CYS A 112 5.93 -14.27 -10.12
C CYS A 112 6.57 -14.34 -8.72
N LEU A 113 6.42 -13.31 -7.86
CA LEU A 113 7.01 -13.30 -6.51
C LEU A 113 6.14 -14.01 -5.46
N PHE A 114 4.93 -14.45 -5.84
CA PHE A 114 3.99 -15.16 -4.97
C PHE A 114 3.73 -16.61 -5.39
N GLN A 115 4.56 -17.16 -6.28
CA GLN A 115 4.47 -18.57 -6.69
C GLN A 115 5.20 -19.50 -5.71
#